data_AF-A0AAN8F999-F1
#
_entry.id   AF-A0AAN8F999-F1
#
_cell.length_a   1.000
_cell.length_b   1.000
_cell.length_c   1.000
_cell.angle_alpha   90.00
_cell.angle_beta   90.00
_cell.angle_gamma   90.00
#
_symmetry.space_group_name_H-M   'P 1'
#
loop_
_entity.id
_entity.type
_entity.pdbx_description
1 polymer ?
#
loop_
_entity_poly.entity_id
_entity_poly.type
_entity_poly.pdbx_seq_one_letter_code
_entity_poly.pdbx_strand_id
1 'polypeptide(L)'
;MATKLRGSKLEAEVDRARADGNWKRLTELLHAMKSKHSGMEDMVELVEAELELETFLEQQGEVLRPRQDHVHGLRQAEMLLNETVERRSEGTVLEAHLLLAKLHYACAAYAQALKDIENSGMESANTPFRTLRALRLVAEVYAIKGFCLEALEAQEKENHKVKALFCYEKAAELAILYVGEIEKNIVGGSGKGNVTTSSPTTRSEKLGDILECCLERVAVLRVRDSTMERKSNVEGIEWYRRIITCLGDKSTVERLQQKMSRQFAELLLRAVPADLRGGTTSQAVSMKSQNL
;
A
#
# COMPACT_ATOMS: atom_id res chain seq x y z
N MET A 1 37.48 -12.89 1.46
CA MET A 1 37.34 -11.45 1.79
C MET A 1 36.05 -10.95 1.14
N ALA A 2 35.02 -10.61 1.92
CA ALA A 2 33.80 -10.05 1.35
C ALA A 2 34.08 -8.60 0.91
N THR A 3 33.89 -8.30 -0.37
CA THR A 3 34.00 -6.94 -0.91
C THR A 3 33.01 -6.02 -0.21
N LYS A 4 33.50 -4.94 0.43
CA LYS A 4 32.67 -3.96 1.12
C LYS A 4 31.80 -3.21 0.11
N LEU A 5 30.48 -3.46 0.13
CA LEU A 5 29.49 -2.77 -0.72
C LEU A 5 29.48 -1.26 -0.40
N ARG A 6 29.54 -0.41 -1.43
CA ARG A 6 29.56 1.06 -1.32
C ARG A 6 28.99 1.72 -2.58
N GLY A 7 28.58 2.99 -2.47
CA GLY A 7 28.08 3.81 -3.58
C GLY A 7 26.84 3.20 -4.24
N SER A 8 26.70 3.37 -5.55
CA SER A 8 25.52 2.93 -6.31
C SER A 8 25.18 1.45 -6.18
N LYS A 9 26.18 0.58 -5.94
CA LYS A 9 25.93 -0.86 -5.71
C LYS A 9 25.24 -1.11 -4.36
N LEU A 10 25.60 -0.33 -3.34
CA LEU A 10 24.97 -0.43 -2.02
C LEU A 10 23.53 0.12 -2.08
N GLU A 11 23.33 1.24 -2.75
CA GLU A 11 22.02 1.85 -3.02
C GLU A 11 21.07 0.87 -3.69
N ALA A 12 21.50 0.26 -4.80
CA ALA A 12 20.68 -0.71 -5.53
C ALA A 12 20.37 -2.01 -4.75
N GLU A 13 21.22 -2.40 -3.79
CA GLU A 13 20.93 -3.53 -2.88
C GLU A 13 19.95 -3.14 -1.79
N VAL A 14 20.06 -1.92 -1.25
CA VAL A 14 19.14 -1.39 -0.23
C VAL A 14 17.76 -1.20 -0.82
N ASP A 15 17.64 -0.58 -1.99
CA ASP A 15 16.35 -0.39 -2.66
C ASP A 15 15.65 -1.71 -2.96
N ARG A 16 16.40 -2.73 -3.41
CA ARG A 16 15.87 -4.08 -3.62
C ARG A 16 15.41 -4.71 -2.30
N ALA A 17 16.24 -4.66 -1.25
CA ALA A 17 15.86 -5.23 0.04
C ALA A 17 14.60 -4.57 0.63
N ARG A 18 14.43 -3.26 0.44
CA ARG A 18 13.23 -2.51 0.85
C ARG A 18 12.02 -2.87 -0.01
N ALA A 19 12.18 -2.98 -1.33
CA ALA A 19 11.10 -3.33 -2.25
C ALA A 19 10.58 -4.75 -2.01
N ASP A 20 11.48 -5.70 -1.72
CA ASP A 20 11.16 -7.12 -1.50
C ASP A 20 10.66 -7.40 -0.07
N GLY A 21 10.66 -6.40 0.83
CA GLY A 21 10.38 -6.59 2.25
C GLY A 21 11.38 -7.55 2.92
N ASN A 22 12.63 -7.59 2.44
CA ASN A 22 13.67 -8.44 3.02
C ASN A 22 14.38 -7.73 4.18
N TRP A 23 13.66 -7.55 5.29
CA TRP A 23 14.13 -6.82 6.48
C TRP A 23 15.40 -7.42 7.10
N LYS A 24 15.58 -8.74 7.00
CA LYS A 24 16.81 -9.42 7.42
C LYS A 24 18.02 -8.94 6.62
N ARG A 25 17.89 -8.91 5.28
CA ARG A 25 18.94 -8.40 4.40
C ARG A 25 19.17 -6.91 4.61
N LEU A 26 18.12 -6.13 4.82
CA LEU A 26 18.21 -4.70 5.09
C LEU A 26 19.00 -4.41 6.38
N THR A 27 18.82 -5.24 7.41
CA THR A 27 19.58 -5.15 8.67
C THR A 27 21.09 -5.32 8.44
N GLU A 28 21.49 -6.28 7.59
CA GLU A 28 22.90 -6.47 7.23
C GLU A 28 23.47 -5.27 6.46
N LEU A 29 22.69 -4.73 5.52
CA LEU A 29 23.08 -3.60 4.68
C LEU A 29 23.19 -2.30 5.49
N LEU A 30 22.39 -2.14 6.54
CA LEU A 30 22.42 -0.97 7.43
C LEU A 30 23.82 -0.72 8.01
N HIS A 31 24.55 -1.80 8.35
CA HIS A 31 25.93 -1.68 8.83
C HIS A 31 26.87 -1.11 7.76
N ALA A 32 26.67 -1.45 6.49
CA ALA A 32 27.42 -0.88 5.37
C ALA A 32 27.03 0.58 5.10
N MET A 33 25.75 0.93 5.25
CA MET A 33 25.25 2.31 5.13
C MET A 33 25.88 3.23 6.16
N LYS A 34 25.99 2.78 7.42
CA LYS A 34 26.61 3.53 8.53
C LYS A 34 28.13 3.68 8.40
N SER A 35 28.76 3.02 7.43
CA SER A 35 30.21 3.09 7.26
C SER A 35 30.63 4.40 6.58
N LYS A 36 31.74 5.01 7.05
CA LYS A 36 32.28 6.25 6.43
C LYS A 36 32.45 6.09 4.92
N HIS A 37 31.98 7.06 4.14
CA HIS A 37 32.00 7.05 2.67
C HIS A 37 31.16 5.93 2.07
N SER A 38 29.99 5.67 2.65
CA SER A 38 29.01 4.75 2.06
C SER A 38 28.35 5.39 0.84
N GLY A 39 28.23 6.73 0.84
CA GLY A 39 27.47 7.50 -0.13
C GLY A 39 25.96 7.48 0.15
N MET A 40 25.55 7.01 1.33
CA MET A 40 24.15 6.88 1.75
C MET A 40 23.91 7.42 3.15
N GLU A 41 24.83 8.26 3.65
CA GLU A 41 24.80 8.79 5.00
C GLU A 41 23.49 9.53 5.31
N ASP A 42 22.90 10.23 4.33
CA ASP A 42 21.65 10.99 4.51
C ASP A 42 20.37 10.11 4.55
N MET A 43 20.48 8.82 4.19
CA MET A 43 19.38 7.87 4.12
C MET A 43 19.33 6.91 5.32
N VAL A 44 20.36 6.94 6.18
CA VAL A 44 20.53 5.95 7.25
C VAL A 44 19.34 5.95 8.20
N GLU A 45 18.94 7.12 8.72
CA GLU A 45 17.86 7.20 9.71
C GLU A 45 16.51 6.81 9.09
N LEU A 46 16.25 7.22 7.85
CA LEU A 46 15.01 6.87 7.12
C LEU A 46 14.88 5.35 6.96
N VAL A 47 15.94 4.69 6.51
CA VAL A 47 15.95 3.25 6.26
C VAL A 47 15.93 2.46 7.56
N GLU A 48 16.63 2.92 8.59
CA GLU A 48 16.58 2.31 9.93
C GLU A 48 15.18 2.41 10.54
N ALA A 49 14.53 3.57 10.42
CA ALA A 49 13.17 3.74 10.92
C ALA A 49 12.16 2.86 10.19
N GLU A 50 12.26 2.74 8.87
CA GLU A 50 11.41 1.83 8.11
C GLU A 50 11.63 0.38 8.52
N LEU A 51 12.89 -0.04 8.67
CA LEU A 51 13.21 -1.39 9.12
C LEU A 51 12.56 -1.69 10.47
N GLU A 52 12.65 -0.77 11.42
CA GLU A 52 12.02 -0.92 12.73
C GLU A 52 10.49 -0.96 12.64
N LEU A 53 9.89 -0.03 11.88
CA LEU A 53 8.45 0.05 11.68
C LEU A 53 7.90 -1.25 11.06
N GLU A 54 8.41 -1.67 9.92
CA GLU A 54 7.89 -2.84 9.21
C GLU A 54 8.15 -4.14 9.97
N THR A 55 9.32 -4.26 10.63
CA THR A 55 9.60 -5.40 11.52
C THR A 55 8.64 -5.46 12.70
N PHE A 56 8.28 -4.31 13.29
CA PHE A 56 7.29 -4.24 14.36
C PHE A 56 5.90 -4.67 13.86
N LEU A 57 5.48 -4.18 12.68
CA LEU A 57 4.18 -4.49 12.09
C LEU A 57 4.04 -5.98 11.75
N GLU A 58 5.08 -6.62 11.21
CA GLU A 58 5.09 -8.07 10.95
C GLU A 58 4.86 -8.91 12.22
N GLN A 59 5.23 -8.39 13.40
CA GLN A 59 5.04 -9.08 14.68
C GLN A 59 3.62 -8.91 15.24
N GLN A 60 2.83 -7.95 14.76
CA GLN A 60 1.47 -7.69 15.29
C GLN A 60 0.39 -8.64 14.75
N GLY A 61 0.73 -9.50 13.79
CA GLY A 61 -0.17 -10.48 13.18
C GLY A 61 -0.48 -10.16 11.72
N GLU A 62 -1.41 -10.93 11.11
CA GLU A 62 -1.73 -10.79 9.68
C GLU A 62 -2.51 -9.52 9.34
N VAL A 63 -3.22 -8.93 10.30
CA VAL A 63 -4.05 -7.74 10.10
C VAL A 63 -3.71 -6.70 11.16
N LEU A 64 -3.22 -5.55 10.71
CA LEU A 64 -2.90 -4.38 11.50
C LEU A 64 -4.16 -3.86 12.16
N ARG A 65 -4.13 -3.89 13.49
CA ARG A 65 -5.13 -3.23 14.33
C ARG A 65 -4.46 -2.06 15.04
N PRO A 66 -4.81 -0.80 14.69
CA PRO A 66 -4.34 0.37 15.40
C PRO A 66 -4.55 0.26 16.92
N ARG A 67 -3.50 0.53 17.71
CA ARG A 67 -3.54 0.52 19.18
C ARG A 67 -2.61 1.57 19.75
N GLN A 68 -3.07 2.29 20.77
CA GLN A 68 -2.25 3.32 21.44
C GLN A 68 -0.95 2.76 22.03
N ASP A 69 -0.99 1.53 22.54
CA ASP A 69 0.17 0.86 23.16
C ASP A 69 1.34 0.62 22.18
N HIS A 70 1.09 0.65 20.86
CA HIS A 70 2.15 0.50 19.86
C HIS A 70 3.19 1.63 19.92
N VAL A 71 2.85 2.79 20.50
CA VAL A 71 3.78 3.93 20.66
C VAL A 71 5.08 3.51 21.35
N HIS A 72 5.03 2.58 22.29
CA HIS A 72 6.24 2.11 23.00
C HIS A 72 7.17 1.31 22.10
N GLY A 73 6.63 0.50 21.19
CA GLY A 73 7.40 -0.31 20.25
C GLY A 73 7.91 0.47 19.04
N LEU A 74 7.28 1.61 18.73
CA LEU A 74 7.58 2.43 17.55
C LEU A 74 8.31 3.74 17.85
N ARG A 75 8.62 4.00 19.13
CA ARG A 75 9.27 5.25 19.57
C ARG A 75 10.60 5.52 18.85
N GLN A 76 11.42 4.50 18.65
CA GLN A 76 12.74 4.68 18.02
C GLN A 76 12.60 5.04 16.53
N ALA A 77 11.75 4.33 15.79
CA ALA A 77 11.38 4.68 14.42
C ALA A 77 10.82 6.11 14.31
N GLU A 78 9.95 6.52 15.24
CA GLU A 78 9.39 7.88 15.26
C GLU A 78 10.48 8.95 15.44
N MET A 79 11.43 8.74 16.36
CA MET A 79 12.55 9.67 16.55
C MET A 79 13.40 9.80 15.29
N LEU A 80 13.78 8.68 14.68
CA LEU A 80 14.60 8.65 13.46
C LEU A 80 13.92 9.35 12.28
N LEU A 81 12.60 9.14 12.10
CA LEU A 81 11.84 9.81 11.04
C LEU A 81 11.76 11.30 11.27
N ASN A 82 11.54 11.75 12.51
CA ASN A 82 11.55 13.17 12.84
C ASN A 82 12.92 13.81 12.57
N GLU A 83 14.02 13.12 12.91
CA GLU A 83 15.38 13.58 12.56
C GLU A 83 15.58 13.71 11.04
N THR A 84 15.06 12.76 10.25
CA THR A 84 15.08 12.85 8.77
C THR A 84 14.30 14.07 8.28
N VAL A 85 13.11 14.34 8.83
CA VAL A 85 12.28 15.51 8.48
C VAL A 85 12.99 16.81 8.85
N GLU A 86 13.60 16.89 10.04
CA GLU A 86 14.33 18.07 10.52
C GLU A 86 15.57 18.39 9.68
N ARG A 87 16.28 17.37 9.20
CA ARG A 87 17.45 17.53 8.32
C ARG A 87 17.09 18.12 6.95
N ARG A 88 15.83 17.97 6.52
CA ARG A 88 15.31 18.45 5.23
C ARG A 88 16.14 18.02 4.02
N SER A 89 16.67 16.80 4.03
CA SER A 89 17.38 16.25 2.87
C SER A 89 16.41 16.08 1.69
N GLU A 90 16.71 16.75 0.58
CA GLU A 90 15.89 16.71 -0.63
C GLU A 90 15.70 15.26 -1.10
N GLY A 91 14.44 14.84 -1.27
CA GLY A 91 14.09 13.48 -1.69
C GLY A 91 13.71 12.52 -0.56
N THR A 92 14.03 12.82 0.70
CA THR A 92 13.70 11.94 1.86
C THR A 92 12.48 12.41 2.65
N VAL A 93 12.21 13.71 2.65
CA VAL A 93 11.18 14.34 3.50
C VAL A 93 9.77 13.84 3.19
N LEU A 94 9.42 13.69 1.91
CA LEU A 94 8.13 13.14 1.51
C LEU A 94 7.96 11.75 2.09
N GLU A 95 8.98 10.91 1.89
CA GLU A 95 8.94 9.52 2.33
C GLU A 95 8.91 9.38 3.85
N ALA A 96 9.66 10.21 4.58
CA ALA A 96 9.64 10.25 6.03
C ALA A 96 8.23 10.56 6.58
N HIS A 97 7.54 11.54 5.98
CA HIS A 97 6.15 11.85 6.35
C HIS A 97 5.17 10.70 6.02
N LEU A 98 5.36 10.00 4.90
CA LEU A 98 4.53 8.83 4.56
C LEU A 98 4.71 7.70 5.59
N LEU A 99 5.94 7.45 6.05
CA LEU A 99 6.24 6.46 7.08
C LEU A 99 5.72 6.91 8.46
N LEU A 100 5.84 8.20 8.81
CA LEU A 100 5.25 8.77 10.02
C LEU A 100 3.72 8.60 10.04
N ALA A 101 3.05 8.85 8.92
CA ALA A 101 1.61 8.66 8.80
C ALA A 101 1.21 7.19 9.08
N LYS A 102 1.96 6.23 8.53
CA LYS A 102 1.76 4.80 8.77
C LYS A 102 2.02 4.42 10.23
N LEU A 103 3.10 4.94 10.82
CA LEU A 103 3.44 4.75 12.23
C LEU A 103 2.34 5.29 13.15
N HIS A 104 1.92 6.54 12.98
CA HIS A 104 0.88 7.15 13.80
C HIS A 104 -0.48 6.48 13.62
N TYR A 105 -0.81 6.00 12.41
CA TYR A 105 -1.97 5.15 12.21
C TYR A 105 -1.89 3.85 13.01
N ALA A 106 -0.74 3.16 12.98
CA ALA A 106 -0.53 1.95 13.79
C ALA A 106 -0.69 2.24 15.29
N CYS A 107 -0.31 3.44 15.75
CA CYS A 107 -0.49 3.91 17.13
C CYS A 107 -1.91 4.44 17.45
N ALA A 108 -2.87 4.34 16.53
CA ALA A 108 -4.20 4.94 16.65
C ALA A 108 -4.18 6.48 16.90
N ALA A 109 -3.10 7.16 16.53
CA ALA A 109 -2.94 8.60 16.58
C ALA A 109 -3.44 9.25 15.28
N TYR A 110 -4.73 9.07 14.97
CA TYR A 110 -5.31 9.38 13.66
C TYR A 110 -5.16 10.86 13.23
N ALA A 111 -5.30 11.79 14.17
CA ALA A 111 -5.15 13.23 13.86
C ALA A 111 -3.70 13.58 13.48
N GLN A 112 -2.72 12.97 14.16
CA GLN A 112 -1.31 13.18 13.84
C GLN A 112 -0.96 12.53 12.50
N ALA A 113 -1.46 11.32 12.23
CA ALA A 113 -1.29 10.68 10.93
C ALA A 113 -1.81 11.56 9.79
N LEU A 114 -2.99 12.18 9.93
CA LEU A 114 -3.53 13.11 8.91
C LEU A 114 -2.62 14.33 8.70
N LYS A 115 -2.04 14.87 9.78
CA LYS A 115 -1.09 15.98 9.70
C LYS A 115 0.18 15.60 8.95
N ASP A 116 0.73 14.41 9.18
CA ASP A 116 1.91 13.95 8.44
C ASP A 116 1.60 13.75 6.96
N ILE A 117 0.40 13.24 6.64
CA ILE A 117 -0.06 13.08 5.26
C ILE A 117 -0.15 14.45 4.56
N GLU A 118 -0.71 15.45 5.23
CA GLU A 118 -0.76 16.81 4.70
C GLU A 118 0.65 17.39 4.48
N ASN A 119 1.54 17.23 5.46
CA ASN A 119 2.93 17.69 5.39
C ASN A 119 3.76 16.98 4.30
N SER A 120 3.39 15.75 3.93
CA SER A 120 4.09 14.99 2.87
C SER A 120 3.95 15.65 1.49
N GLY A 121 2.89 16.42 1.27
CA GLY A 121 2.57 16.98 -0.06
C GLY A 121 2.24 15.93 -1.12
N MET A 122 1.95 14.67 -0.74
CA MET A 122 1.74 13.55 -1.68
C MET A 122 0.63 13.82 -2.71
N GLU A 123 -0.36 14.64 -2.38
CA GLU A 123 -1.47 14.98 -3.28
C GLU A 123 -1.06 16.00 -4.35
N SER A 124 0.00 16.77 -4.12
CA SER A 124 0.57 17.73 -5.07
C SER A 124 1.70 17.12 -5.90
N ALA A 125 2.14 15.90 -5.58
CA ALA A 125 3.21 15.21 -6.28
C ALA A 125 2.70 14.70 -7.64
N ASN A 126 3.07 15.40 -8.72
CA ASN A 126 2.72 15.02 -10.10
C ASN A 126 3.79 14.17 -10.79
N THR A 127 4.83 13.75 -10.07
CA THR A 127 5.91 12.94 -10.62
C THR A 127 5.49 11.47 -10.68
N PRO A 128 5.80 10.74 -11.77
CA PRO A 128 5.55 9.31 -11.83
C PRO A 128 6.40 8.57 -10.78
N PHE A 129 5.86 7.46 -10.26
CA PHE A 129 6.56 6.62 -9.31
C PHE A 129 7.80 5.99 -9.96
N ARG A 130 8.96 6.16 -9.30
CA ARG A 130 10.23 5.59 -9.77
C ARG A 130 10.41 4.12 -9.38
N THR A 131 9.72 3.68 -8.32
CA THR A 131 9.81 2.30 -7.81
C THR A 131 8.44 1.78 -7.43
N LEU A 132 8.27 0.45 -7.49
CA LEU A 132 7.04 -0.21 -7.02
C LEU A 132 6.80 0.03 -5.52
N ARG A 133 7.86 0.12 -4.73
CA ARG A 133 7.78 0.44 -3.30
C ARG A 133 7.17 1.83 -3.08
N ALA A 134 7.60 2.84 -3.83
CA ALA A 134 7.05 4.19 -3.70
C ALA A 134 5.56 4.22 -4.07
N LEU A 135 5.17 3.51 -5.14
CA LEU A 135 3.76 3.35 -5.52
C LEU A 135 2.93 2.68 -4.41
N ARG A 136 3.44 1.57 -3.85
CA ARG A 136 2.79 0.85 -2.75
C ARG A 136 2.63 1.73 -1.51
N LEU A 137 3.70 2.42 -1.10
CA LEU A 137 3.68 3.27 0.10
C LEU A 137 2.65 4.40 -0.05
N VAL A 138 2.59 5.06 -1.21
CA VAL A 138 1.59 6.09 -1.47
C VAL A 138 0.17 5.52 -1.50
N ALA A 139 -0.04 4.32 -2.05
CA ALA A 139 -1.33 3.62 -1.99
C ALA A 139 -1.75 3.33 -0.54
N GLU A 140 -0.83 2.81 0.28
CA GLU A 140 -1.06 2.52 1.70
C GLU A 140 -1.43 3.79 2.46
N VAL A 141 -0.74 4.90 2.20
CA VAL A 141 -0.99 6.16 2.90
C VAL A 141 -2.33 6.80 2.49
N TYR A 142 -2.76 6.69 1.22
CA TYR A 142 -4.14 7.07 0.85
C TYR A 142 -5.17 6.22 1.60
N ALA A 143 -4.94 4.91 1.75
CA ALA A 143 -5.84 4.04 2.51
C ALA A 143 -5.89 4.46 3.99
N ILE A 144 -4.73 4.72 4.59
CA ILE A 144 -4.59 5.25 5.96
C ILE A 144 -5.35 6.57 6.12
N LYS A 145 -5.23 7.51 5.17
CA LYS A 145 -5.99 8.77 5.19
C LYS A 145 -7.48 8.50 5.30
N GLY A 146 -8.01 7.57 4.50
CA GLY A 146 -9.39 7.13 4.57
C GLY A 146 -9.76 6.56 5.94
N PHE A 147 -8.96 5.63 6.48
CA PHE A 147 -9.22 5.02 7.79
C PHE A 147 -9.20 6.03 8.94
N CYS A 148 -8.27 6.98 8.92
CA CYS A 148 -8.21 8.06 9.90
C CYS A 148 -9.45 8.96 9.84
N LEU A 149 -9.92 9.32 8.63
CA LEU A 149 -11.12 10.13 8.44
C LEU A 149 -12.38 9.42 8.95
N GLU A 150 -12.54 8.12 8.68
CA GLU A 150 -13.64 7.30 9.22
C GLU A 150 -13.56 7.19 10.75
N ALA A 151 -12.36 7.00 11.32
CA ALA A 151 -12.18 6.90 12.76
C ALA A 151 -12.53 8.21 13.50
N LEU A 152 -12.33 9.35 12.85
CA LEU A 152 -12.63 10.70 13.38
C LEU A 152 -14.02 11.22 13.00
N GLU A 153 -14.81 10.45 12.22
CA GLU A 153 -16.13 10.85 11.68
C GLU A 153 -17.16 11.24 12.77
N ALA A 154 -16.95 10.80 14.02
CA ALA A 154 -17.77 11.21 15.16
C ALA A 154 -17.82 12.76 15.34
N GLN A 155 -16.85 13.50 14.79
CA GLN A 155 -16.73 14.94 14.94
C GLN A 155 -17.25 15.79 13.74
N GLU A 156 -17.23 15.29 12.50
CA GLU A 156 -17.69 16.02 11.29
C GLU A 156 -18.37 15.08 10.28
N LYS A 157 -19.72 15.04 10.27
CA LYS A 157 -20.48 13.83 9.89
C LYS A 157 -20.66 13.52 8.39
N GLU A 158 -20.46 14.47 7.48
CA GLU A 158 -20.73 14.26 6.04
C GLU A 158 -19.51 14.53 5.16
N ASN A 159 -18.78 15.62 5.40
CA ASN A 159 -17.57 15.96 4.66
C ASN A 159 -16.47 14.89 4.81
N HIS A 160 -16.33 14.30 5.99
CA HIS A 160 -15.34 13.24 6.23
C HIS A 160 -15.65 11.96 5.45
N LYS A 161 -16.92 11.60 5.25
CA LYS A 161 -17.31 10.40 4.48
C LYS A 161 -16.92 10.54 3.01
N VAL A 162 -17.25 11.68 2.41
CA VAL A 162 -16.93 11.96 1.00
C VAL A 162 -15.41 11.97 0.80
N LYS A 163 -14.67 12.62 1.70
CA LYS A 163 -13.20 12.63 1.67
C LYS A 163 -12.60 11.23 1.88
N ALA A 164 -13.13 10.45 2.83
CA ALA A 164 -12.66 9.10 3.09
C ALA A 164 -12.88 8.19 1.87
N LEU A 165 -14.06 8.25 1.27
CA LEU A 165 -14.37 7.51 0.06
C LEU A 165 -13.41 7.87 -1.07
N PHE A 166 -13.17 9.16 -1.33
CA PHE A 166 -12.18 9.60 -2.32
C PHE A 166 -10.78 9.01 -2.05
N CYS A 167 -10.34 9.02 -0.79
CA CYS A 167 -9.04 8.45 -0.41
C CYS A 167 -8.97 6.94 -0.69
N TYR A 168 -10.04 6.20 -0.37
CA TYR A 168 -10.11 4.77 -0.64
C TYR A 168 -10.12 4.44 -2.14
N GLU A 169 -10.80 5.25 -2.95
CA GLU A 169 -10.79 5.08 -4.41
C GLU A 169 -9.40 5.31 -4.98
N LYS A 170 -8.71 6.38 -4.53
CA LYS A 170 -7.33 6.65 -4.94
C LYS A 170 -6.38 5.53 -4.52
N ALA A 171 -6.47 5.07 -3.28
CA ALA A 171 -5.70 3.92 -2.80
C ALA A 171 -5.97 2.64 -3.61
N ALA A 172 -7.24 2.36 -3.92
CA ALA A 172 -7.62 1.19 -4.72
C ALA A 172 -7.08 1.26 -6.15
N GLU A 173 -7.12 2.43 -6.80
CA GLU A 173 -6.54 2.64 -8.14
C GLU A 173 -5.04 2.37 -8.14
N LEU A 174 -4.31 2.90 -7.15
CA LEU A 174 -2.88 2.71 -7.03
C LEU A 174 -2.52 1.26 -6.65
N ALA A 175 -3.31 0.60 -5.81
CA ALA A 175 -3.13 -0.80 -5.45
C ALA A 175 -3.34 -1.72 -6.67
N ILE A 176 -4.36 -1.46 -7.49
CA ILE A 176 -4.59 -2.18 -8.74
C ILE A 176 -3.40 -1.98 -9.70
N LEU A 177 -2.91 -0.73 -9.83
CA LEU A 177 -1.73 -0.44 -10.65
C LEU A 177 -0.51 -1.20 -10.15
N TYR A 178 -0.25 -1.20 -8.83
CA TYR A 178 0.85 -1.94 -8.21
C TYR A 178 0.79 -3.43 -8.53
N VAL A 179 -0.38 -4.05 -8.35
CA VAL A 179 -0.61 -5.47 -8.66
C VAL A 179 -0.45 -5.77 -10.16
N GLY A 180 -0.76 -4.82 -11.04
CA GLY A 180 -0.51 -4.92 -12.48
C GLY A 180 0.97 -4.83 -12.85
N GLU A 181 1.74 -3.98 -12.18
CA GLU A 181 3.16 -3.75 -12.46
C GLU A 181 4.10 -4.82 -11.84
N ILE A 182 3.69 -5.49 -10.77
CA ILE A 182 4.40 -6.68 -10.23
C ILE A 182 4.60 -7.72 -11.34
N GLU A 183 3.55 -8.00 -12.13
CA GLU A 183 3.61 -9.01 -13.19
C GLU A 183 4.58 -8.65 -14.33
N LYS A 184 4.64 -7.35 -14.70
CA LYS A 184 5.56 -6.89 -15.75
C LYS A 184 7.01 -7.05 -15.32
N ASN A 185 7.32 -6.85 -14.04
CA ASN A 185 8.67 -7.02 -13.51
C ASN A 185 9.05 -8.50 -13.36
N ILE A 186 8.12 -9.37 -12.99
CA ILE A 186 8.35 -10.83 -12.92
C ILE A 186 8.56 -11.43 -14.32
N VAL A 187 7.79 -10.99 -15.33
CA VAL A 187 7.88 -11.52 -16.70
C VAL A 187 8.99 -10.84 -17.53
N GLY A 188 9.34 -9.58 -17.23
CA GLY A 188 10.35 -8.79 -17.95
C GLY A 188 11.80 -8.92 -17.43
N GLY A 189 12.01 -9.48 -16.25
CA GLY A 189 13.33 -9.58 -15.59
C GLY A 189 14.28 -10.68 -16.11
N SER A 190 13.89 -11.47 -17.11
CA SER A 190 14.72 -12.57 -17.66
C SER A 190 15.79 -12.12 -18.69
N GLY A 191 16.17 -10.85 -18.70
CA GLY A 191 17.15 -10.28 -19.63
C GLY A 191 18.57 -10.15 -19.07
N LYS A 192 19.38 -11.21 -19.22
CA LYS A 192 20.87 -11.24 -19.14
C LYS A 192 21.53 -10.63 -17.89
N GLY A 193 21.84 -11.47 -16.90
CA GLY A 193 22.87 -11.20 -15.90
C GLY A 193 22.96 -12.27 -14.81
N ASN A 194 23.92 -13.19 -14.97
CA ASN A 194 24.42 -14.18 -14.00
C ASN A 194 23.44 -14.80 -12.97
N VAL A 195 23.05 -16.04 -13.27
CA VAL A 195 22.51 -17.00 -12.31
C VAL A 195 23.59 -17.34 -11.28
N THR A 196 23.51 -16.73 -10.10
CA THR A 196 24.02 -17.32 -8.87
C THR A 196 22.83 -17.52 -7.93
N THR A 197 22.27 -18.73 -7.98
CA THR A 197 21.53 -19.41 -6.90
C THR A 197 20.98 -18.49 -5.80
N SER A 198 19.87 -17.79 -6.06
CA SER A 198 18.93 -17.44 -5.00
C SER A 198 17.98 -18.62 -4.86
N SER A 199 18.05 -19.27 -3.70
CA SER A 199 17.01 -20.18 -3.22
C SER A 199 15.62 -19.57 -3.44
N PRO A 200 14.59 -20.36 -3.78
CA PRO A 200 13.23 -19.87 -3.83
C PRO A 200 12.77 -19.64 -2.39
N THR A 201 13.14 -18.52 -1.78
CA THR A 201 12.39 -18.03 -0.63
C THR A 201 11.05 -17.61 -1.18
N THR A 202 10.10 -18.54 -1.10
CA THR A 202 8.67 -18.43 -1.30
C THR A 202 8.03 -17.41 -0.33
N ARG A 203 8.55 -16.20 -0.27
CA ARG A 203 7.76 -15.07 0.17
C ARG A 203 6.99 -14.62 -1.06
N SER A 204 5.81 -15.21 -1.23
CA SER A 204 4.76 -14.59 -2.04
C SER A 204 4.73 -13.11 -1.64
N GLU A 205 5.06 -12.21 -2.57
CA GLU A 205 4.84 -10.78 -2.38
C GLU A 205 3.37 -10.68 -1.98
N LYS A 206 3.10 -10.33 -0.72
CA LYS A 206 1.73 -10.10 -0.24
C LYS A 206 1.42 -8.63 -0.52
N LEU A 207 0.21 -8.35 -1.00
CA LEU A 207 -0.24 -6.99 -1.28
C LEU A 207 -0.13 -6.08 -0.04
N GLY A 208 -0.33 -6.66 1.15
CA GLY A 208 -0.35 -5.93 2.41
C GLY A 208 -1.79 -5.76 2.88
N ASP A 209 -1.98 -6.00 4.17
CA ASP A 209 -3.28 -5.99 4.84
C ASP A 209 -3.99 -4.62 4.79
N ILE A 210 -3.25 -3.50 4.84
CA ILE A 210 -3.81 -2.14 4.68
C ILE A 210 -4.51 -2.01 3.32
N LEU A 211 -3.85 -2.45 2.24
CA LEU A 211 -4.38 -2.39 0.88
C LEU A 211 -5.50 -3.41 0.66
N GLU A 212 -5.37 -4.62 1.20
CA GLU A 212 -6.46 -5.61 1.17
C GLU A 212 -7.72 -5.07 1.88
N CYS A 213 -7.58 -4.51 3.08
CA CYS A 213 -8.67 -3.89 3.82
C CYS A 213 -9.28 -2.71 3.03
N CYS A 214 -8.44 -1.90 2.36
CA CYS A 214 -8.90 -0.78 1.56
C CYS A 214 -9.74 -1.22 0.35
N LEU A 215 -9.28 -2.23 -0.39
CA LEU A 215 -9.99 -2.76 -1.57
C LEU A 215 -11.35 -3.34 -1.20
N GLU A 216 -11.46 -4.00 -0.05
CA GLU A 216 -12.76 -4.42 0.48
C GLU A 216 -13.61 -3.22 0.91
N ARG A 217 -13.02 -2.26 1.62
CA ARG A 217 -13.72 -1.11 2.19
C ARG A 217 -14.34 -0.24 1.11
N VAL A 218 -13.61 0.09 0.04
CA VAL A 218 -14.11 0.94 -1.06
C VAL A 218 -15.34 0.33 -1.73
N ALA A 219 -15.31 -0.99 -1.99
CA ALA A 219 -16.40 -1.68 -2.65
C ALA A 219 -17.65 -1.73 -1.77
N VAL A 220 -17.48 -2.01 -0.47
CA VAL A 220 -18.58 -1.99 0.51
C VAL A 220 -19.18 -0.59 0.67
N LEU A 221 -18.34 0.45 0.76
CA LEU A 221 -18.82 1.82 0.91
C LEU A 221 -19.62 2.28 -0.30
N ARG A 222 -19.15 2.00 -1.53
CA ARG A 222 -19.88 2.37 -2.75
C ARG A 222 -21.24 1.67 -2.87
N VAL A 223 -21.36 0.42 -2.42
CA VAL A 223 -22.66 -0.26 -2.33
C VAL A 223 -23.57 0.40 -1.29
N ARG A 224 -23.04 0.80 -0.14
CA ARG A 224 -23.84 1.44 0.91
C ARG A 224 -24.32 2.83 0.49
N ASP A 225 -23.43 3.61 -0.12
CA ASP A 225 -23.73 4.96 -0.61
C ASP A 225 -24.88 4.93 -1.63
N SER A 226 -24.82 4.01 -2.60
CA SER A 226 -25.91 3.83 -3.57
C SER A 226 -27.25 3.44 -2.92
N THR A 227 -27.24 2.58 -1.90
CA THR A 227 -28.47 2.23 -1.17
C THR A 227 -29.06 3.41 -0.41
N MET A 228 -28.24 4.27 0.19
CA MET A 228 -28.69 5.43 0.95
C MET A 228 -29.26 6.53 0.04
N GLU A 229 -28.63 6.76 -1.11
CA GLU A 229 -29.08 7.76 -2.08
C GLU A 229 -30.26 7.28 -2.95
N ARG A 230 -30.80 6.08 -2.72
CA ARG A 230 -31.79 5.42 -3.60
C ARG A 230 -31.33 5.37 -5.07
N LYS A 231 -30.02 5.35 -5.31
CA LYS A 231 -29.42 5.13 -6.62
C LYS A 231 -29.27 3.63 -6.85
N SER A 232 -29.20 3.21 -8.11
CA SER A 232 -28.94 1.80 -8.42
C SER A 232 -27.54 1.41 -7.93
N ASN A 233 -27.37 0.17 -7.42
CA ASN A 233 -26.11 -0.35 -6.89
C ASN A 233 -25.00 -0.53 -7.94
N VAL A 234 -25.13 0.11 -9.11
CA VAL A 234 -24.25 -0.02 -10.27
C VAL A 234 -22.83 0.33 -9.91
N GLU A 235 -22.58 1.46 -9.23
CA GLU A 235 -21.22 1.89 -8.92
C GLU A 235 -20.50 0.91 -7.98
N GLY A 236 -21.18 0.44 -6.94
CA GLY A 236 -20.64 -0.59 -6.05
C GLY A 236 -20.36 -1.91 -6.78
N ILE A 237 -21.28 -2.34 -7.65
CA ILE A 237 -21.10 -3.54 -8.50
C ILE A 237 -19.91 -3.37 -9.44
N GLU A 238 -19.75 -2.22 -10.08
CA GLU A 238 -18.64 -1.94 -10.98
C GLU A 238 -17.30 -1.88 -10.23
N TRP A 239 -17.26 -1.38 -8.99
CA TRP A 239 -16.06 -1.48 -8.15
C TRP A 239 -15.68 -2.92 -7.82
N TYR A 240 -16.63 -3.77 -7.41
CA TYR A 240 -16.36 -5.21 -7.23
C TYR A 240 -15.84 -5.86 -8.53
N ARG A 241 -16.50 -5.60 -9.66
CA ARG A 241 -16.07 -6.14 -10.98
C ARG A 241 -14.68 -5.66 -11.34
N ARG A 242 -14.40 -4.37 -11.21
CA ARG A 242 -13.10 -3.76 -11.53
C ARG A 242 -12.00 -4.39 -10.68
N ILE A 243 -12.17 -4.44 -9.36
CA ILE A 243 -11.18 -5.02 -8.45
C ILE A 243 -10.93 -6.49 -8.80
N ILE A 244 -11.97 -7.33 -8.83
CA ILE A 244 -11.84 -8.76 -9.12
C ILE A 244 -11.18 -9.00 -10.49
N THR A 245 -11.57 -8.23 -11.51
CA THR A 245 -11.01 -8.38 -12.86
C THR A 245 -9.54 -7.98 -12.93
N CYS A 246 -9.16 -6.88 -12.27
CA CYS A 246 -7.79 -6.38 -12.30
C CYS A 246 -6.83 -7.19 -11.42
N LEU A 247 -7.32 -7.71 -10.29
CA LEU A 247 -6.56 -8.60 -9.42
C LEU A 247 -6.30 -9.96 -10.08
N GLY A 248 -7.27 -10.48 -10.84
CA GLY A 248 -7.13 -11.72 -11.60
C GLY A 248 -6.79 -12.93 -10.71
N ASP A 249 -6.04 -13.88 -11.25
CA ASP A 249 -5.69 -15.15 -10.57
C ASP A 249 -4.28 -15.11 -9.95
N LYS A 250 -3.84 -13.92 -9.53
CA LYS A 250 -2.48 -13.70 -9.02
C LYS A 250 -2.34 -14.24 -7.59
N SER A 251 -1.28 -15.01 -7.34
CA SER A 251 -1.02 -15.62 -6.03
C SER A 251 -0.88 -14.59 -4.89
N THR A 252 -0.32 -13.42 -5.18
CA THR A 252 -0.19 -12.26 -4.27
C THR A 252 -1.51 -11.79 -3.67
N VAL A 253 -2.64 -12.04 -4.35
CA VAL A 253 -3.98 -11.55 -3.95
C VAL A 253 -5.03 -12.66 -3.94
N GLU A 254 -4.64 -13.93 -3.99
CA GLU A 254 -5.55 -15.08 -4.08
C GLU A 254 -6.61 -15.06 -2.96
N ARG A 255 -6.18 -14.83 -1.72
CA ARG A 255 -7.06 -14.76 -0.55
C ARG A 255 -8.08 -13.62 -0.66
N LEU A 256 -7.61 -12.44 -1.07
CA LEU A 256 -8.46 -11.27 -1.27
C LEU A 256 -9.46 -11.52 -2.41
N GLN A 257 -8.98 -12.08 -3.53
CA GLN A 257 -9.78 -12.42 -4.70
C GLN A 257 -10.91 -13.37 -4.34
N GLN A 258 -10.62 -14.43 -3.58
CA GLN A 258 -11.63 -15.37 -3.10
C GLN A 258 -12.67 -14.69 -2.20
N LYS A 259 -12.21 -13.85 -1.26
CA LYS A 259 -13.08 -13.14 -0.32
C LYS A 259 -14.00 -12.13 -1.03
N MET A 260 -13.44 -11.32 -1.92
CA MET A 260 -14.18 -10.34 -2.72
C MET A 260 -15.16 -11.02 -3.68
N SER A 261 -14.77 -12.12 -4.32
CA SER A 261 -15.66 -12.89 -5.21
C SER A 261 -16.87 -13.44 -4.45
N ARG A 262 -16.67 -13.96 -3.23
CA ARG A 262 -17.77 -14.41 -2.36
C ARG A 262 -18.69 -13.25 -1.99
N GLN A 263 -18.14 -12.13 -1.53
CA GLN A 263 -18.91 -10.93 -1.18
C GLN A 263 -19.72 -10.40 -2.38
N PHE A 264 -19.12 -10.43 -3.57
CA PHE A 264 -19.77 -10.00 -4.80
C PHE A 264 -20.91 -10.93 -5.21
N ALA A 265 -20.71 -12.25 -5.17
CA ALA A 265 -21.77 -13.22 -5.43
C ALA A 265 -22.95 -13.05 -4.45
N GLU A 266 -22.64 -12.89 -3.16
CA GLU A 266 -23.62 -12.61 -2.12
C GLU A 266 -24.40 -11.30 -2.36
N LEU A 267 -23.73 -10.25 -2.86
CA LEU A 267 -24.38 -8.99 -3.23
C LEU A 267 -25.34 -9.20 -4.42
N LEU A 268 -24.90 -9.89 -5.47
CA LEU A 268 -25.72 -10.15 -6.65
C LEU A 268 -26.97 -10.98 -6.30
N LEU A 269 -26.83 -12.01 -5.46
CA LEU A 269 -27.97 -12.81 -5.00
C LEU A 269 -29.02 -12.00 -4.23
N ARG A 270 -28.61 -10.97 -3.49
CA ARG A 270 -29.52 -10.05 -2.80
C ARG A 270 -30.08 -8.96 -3.71
N ALA A 271 -29.32 -8.56 -4.73
CA ALA A 271 -29.66 -7.46 -5.64
C ALA A 271 -30.52 -7.88 -6.83
N VAL A 272 -30.64 -9.17 -7.14
CA VAL A 272 -31.53 -9.70 -8.18
C VAL A 272 -32.94 -9.87 -7.61
N PRO A 273 -33.93 -9.03 -8.00
CA PRO A 273 -35.33 -9.45 -7.88
C PRO A 273 -35.54 -10.61 -8.86
N ALA A 274 -36.40 -11.56 -8.53
CA ALA A 274 -36.67 -12.76 -9.32
C ALA A 274 -37.04 -12.53 -10.82
N ASP A 275 -37.27 -11.28 -11.24
CA ASP A 275 -37.93 -10.95 -12.52
C ASP A 275 -37.05 -10.28 -13.60
N LEU A 276 -35.75 -10.04 -13.40
CA LEU A 276 -34.92 -9.39 -14.43
C LEU A 276 -33.73 -10.25 -14.89
N ARG A 277 -34.06 -11.34 -15.59
CA ARG A 277 -33.15 -12.04 -16.53
C ARG A 277 -32.99 -11.26 -17.85
N GLY A 278 -32.66 -9.97 -17.74
CA GLY A 278 -32.38 -9.11 -18.89
C GLY A 278 -30.90 -8.77 -18.93
N GLY A 279 -30.16 -9.38 -19.86
CA GLY A 279 -28.73 -9.21 -20.02
C GLY A 279 -28.34 -7.74 -20.22
N THR A 280 -27.55 -7.21 -19.30
CA THR A 280 -26.75 -6.00 -19.52
C THR A 280 -25.29 -6.42 -19.52
N THR A 281 -24.70 -6.47 -20.71
CA THR A 281 -23.27 -6.67 -20.90
C THR A 281 -22.52 -5.42 -20.42
N SER A 282 -21.70 -5.56 -19.37
CA SER A 282 -20.89 -4.47 -18.78
C SER A 282 -19.73 -4.03 -19.67
N GLN A 283 -19.40 -2.74 -19.60
CA GLN A 283 -18.22 -2.13 -20.24
C GLN A 283 -16.88 -2.69 -19.73
N ALA A 284 -16.81 -3.21 -18.50
CA ALA A 284 -15.60 -3.84 -17.96
C ALA A 284 -15.15 -5.10 -18.73
N VAL A 285 -16.09 -5.83 -19.35
CA VAL A 285 -15.77 -7.03 -20.15
C VAL A 285 -15.13 -6.65 -21.49
N SER A 286 -15.32 -5.41 -21.97
CA SER A 286 -14.78 -4.95 -23.24
C SER A 286 -13.26 -4.72 -23.23
N MET A 287 -12.65 -4.49 -22.05
CA MET A 287 -11.22 -4.20 -21.97
C MET A 287 -10.32 -5.43 -22.14
N LYS A 288 -10.85 -6.64 -21.92
CA LYS A 288 -10.09 -7.89 -22.11
C LYS A 288 -10.10 -8.39 -23.56
N SER A 289 -11.01 -7.88 -24.38
CA SER A 289 -11.19 -8.29 -25.78
C SER A 289 -10.42 -7.45 -26.80
N GLN A 290 -9.74 -6.38 -26.37
CA GLN A 290 -8.91 -5.53 -27.25
C GLN A 290 -7.42 -5.86 -27.20
N ASN A 291 -7.00 -6.87 -26.42
CA ASN A 291 -5.61 -7.31 -26.31
C ASN A 291 -5.42 -8.80 -26.67
N LEU A 292 -6.30 -9.34 -27.51
CA LEU A 292 -6.13 -10.64 -28.17
C LEU A 292 -5.94 -10.44 -29.67
#